data_AF-A0A672L0N8-F1
#
_entry.id   AF-A0A672L0N8-F1
#
_cell.length_a   1.000
_cell.length_b   1.000
_cell.length_c   1.000
_cell.angle_alpha   90.00
_cell.angle_beta   90.00
_cell.angle_gamma   90.00
#
_symmetry.space_group_name_H-M   'P 1'
#
loop_
_entity.id
_entity.type
_entity.pdbx_description
1 polymer ?
#
loop_
_entity_poly.entity_id
_entity_poly.type
_entity_poly.pdbx_seq_one_letter_code
_entity_poly.pdbx_strand_id
1 'polypeptide(L)' 'LEVEWRRTDSETLVHLYQDGESRAEAQQQDYQDRAHFFTDQIQRGNFSLRLDDLRAEDEGQYKCKDRVAPYLRLWVKTSL' A
#
# COMPACT_ATOMS: atom_id res chain seq x y z
N LEU A 1 14.34 3.96 -5.43
CA LEU A 1 13.06 3.30 -5.80
C LEU A 1 11.96 3.99 -5.01
N GLU A 2 10.81 4.18 -5.62
CA GLU A 2 9.64 4.78 -4.99
C GLU A 2 8.43 3.91 -5.31
N VAL A 3 7.67 3.56 -4.28
CA VAL A 3 6.48 2.72 -4.38
C VAL A 3 5.37 3.37 -3.57
N GLU A 4 4.29 3.72 -4.24
CA GLU A 4 3.10 4.29 -3.62
C GLU A 4 1.94 3.32 -3.71
N TRP A 5 1.32 3.01 -2.58
CA TRP A 5 0.01 2.38 -2.52
C TRP A 5 -1.05 3.44 -2.26
N ARG A 6 -2.06 3.48 -3.13
CA ARG A 6 -3.19 4.40 -3.00
C ARG A 6 -4.51 3.66 -3.15
N ARG A 7 -5.55 4.16 -2.47
CA ARG A 7 -6.91 3.83 -2.84
C ARG A 7 -7.22 4.40 -4.23
N THR A 8 -7.96 3.66 -5.04
CA THR A 8 -8.31 4.07 -6.41
C THR A 8 -9.49 5.04 -6.43
N ASP A 9 -10.38 4.97 -5.44
CA ASP A 9 -11.59 5.78 -5.34
C ASP A 9 -11.32 7.23 -4.88
N SER A 10 -10.35 7.41 -3.99
CA SER A 10 -10.10 8.64 -3.24
C SER A 10 -8.69 9.19 -3.42
N GLU A 11 -7.80 8.45 -4.06
CA GLU A 11 -6.36 8.74 -4.16
C GLU A 11 -5.64 8.82 -2.80
N THR A 12 -6.30 8.41 -1.72
CA THR A 12 -5.75 8.35 -0.35
C THR A 12 -4.46 7.55 -0.34
N LEU A 13 -3.41 8.15 0.24
CA LEU A 13 -2.10 7.50 0.40
C LEU A 13 -2.14 6.49 1.54
N VAL A 14 -1.99 5.22 1.17
CA VAL A 14 -2.07 4.07 2.08
C VAL A 14 -0.66 3.71 2.58
N HIS A 15 0.32 3.69 1.67
CA HIS A 15 1.71 3.45 2.03
C HIS A 15 2.66 4.14 1.05
N LEU A 16 3.78 4.64 1.57
CA LEU A 16 4.88 5.17 0.78
C LEU A 16 6.19 4.49 1.19
N TYR A 17 6.88 3.92 0.22
CA TYR A 17 8.27 3.50 0.34
C TYR A 17 9.13 4.40 -0.54
N GLN A 18 10.12 5.06 0.06
CA GLN A 18 10.98 6.01 -0.63
C GLN A 18 12.37 6.06 0.02
N ASP A 19 13.41 6.15 -0.81
CA ASP A 19 14.81 6.26 -0.38
C ASP A 19 15.31 5.14 0.54
N GLY A 20 14.77 3.93 0.34
CA GLY A 20 15.22 2.74 1.07
C GLY A 20 14.39 2.39 2.30
N GLU A 21 13.38 3.19 2.63
CA GLU A 21 12.59 3.04 3.85
C GLU A 21 11.10 3.29 3.66
N SER A 22 10.30 2.70 4.55
CA SER A 22 8.87 2.97 4.65
C SER A 22 8.64 4.29 5.39
N ARG A 23 7.82 5.16 4.81
CA ARG A 23 7.45 6.49 5.33
C ARG A 23 6.11 6.40 6.06
N ALA A 24 6.11 5.85 7.27
CA ALA A 24 4.88 5.69 8.06
C ALA A 24 4.21 7.05 8.33
N GLU A 25 5.00 8.09 8.53
CA GLU A 25 4.58 9.48 8.75
C GLU A 25 3.82 10.10 7.56
N ALA A 26 3.98 9.56 6.36
CA ALA A 26 3.27 10.03 5.17
C ALA A 26 1.90 9.35 4.98
N GLN A 27 1.61 8.29 5.73
CA GLN A 27 0.36 7.55 5.61
C GLN A 27 -0.83 8.38 6.11
N GLN A 28 -1.98 8.26 5.43
CA GLN A 28 -3.22 8.80 5.95
C GLN A 28 -3.59 8.08 7.27
N GLN A 29 -4.23 8.82 8.18
CA GLN A 29 -4.41 8.43 9.58
C GLN A 29 -5.06 7.05 9.78
N ASP A 30 -5.97 6.63 8.90
CA ASP A 30 -6.66 5.34 9.02
C ASP A 30 -5.75 4.15 8.69
N TYR A 31 -4.63 4.40 8.00
CA TYR A 31 -3.64 3.42 7.57
C TYR A 31 -2.37 3.42 8.41
N GLN A 32 -2.12 4.48 9.19
CA GLN A 32 -1.00 4.57 10.11
C GLN A 32 -0.95 3.34 11.03
N ASP A 33 0.26 2.80 11.21
CA ASP A 33 0.58 1.60 11.99
C ASP A 33 -0.09 0.30 11.52
N ARG A 34 -0.88 0.34 10.45
CA ARG A 34 -1.58 -0.83 9.87
C ARG A 34 -1.05 -1.21 8.50
N ALA A 35 -0.59 -0.23 7.72
CA ALA A 35 -0.09 -0.42 6.36
C ALA A 35 1.42 -0.67 6.35
N HIS A 36 1.81 -1.89 5.97
CA HIS A 36 3.19 -2.36 5.94
C HIS A 36 3.62 -2.80 4.54
N PHE A 37 4.94 -2.71 4.30
CA PHE A 37 5.55 -3.11 3.03
C PHE A 37 6.72 -4.06 3.28
N PHE A 38 6.89 -5.06 2.39
CA PHE A 38 7.93 -6.09 2.50
C PHE A 38 9.25 -5.60 1.90
N THR A 39 9.91 -4.66 2.57
CA THR A 39 11.11 -3.98 2.09
C THR A 39 12.27 -4.94 1.74
N ASP A 40 12.41 -6.01 2.51
CA ASP A 40 13.41 -7.08 2.33
C ASP A 40 13.13 -7.97 1.10
N GLN A 41 11.89 -7.97 0.58
CA GLN A 41 11.45 -8.80 -0.54
C GLN A 41 11.41 -8.03 -1.88
N ILE A 42 11.72 -6.73 -1.89
CA ILE A 42 11.74 -5.89 -3.10
C ILE A 42 12.67 -6.48 -4.18
N GLN A 43 13.85 -6.97 -3.79
CA GLN A 43 14.81 -7.56 -4.74
C GLN A 43 14.28 -8.82 -5.43
N ARG A 44 13.24 -9.45 -4.88
CA ARG A 44 12.55 -10.61 -5.44
C ARG A 44 11.30 -10.22 -6.23
N GLY A 45 11.06 -8.92 -6.40
CA GLY A 45 9.89 -8.40 -7.10
C GLY A 45 8.60 -8.41 -6.28
N ASN A 46 8.69 -8.54 -4.96
CA ASN A 46 7.50 -8.45 -4.10
C ASN A 46 7.20 -6.98 -3.78
N PHE A 47 6.10 -6.48 -4.34
CA PHE A 47 5.56 -5.14 -4.09
C PHE A 47 4.22 -5.18 -3.36
N SER A 48 3.88 -6.30 -2.71
CA SER A 48 2.62 -6.45 -1.99
C SER A 48 2.53 -5.49 -0.79
N LEU A 49 1.33 -4.95 -0.59
CA LEU A 49 0.93 -4.27 0.63
C LEU A 49 0.38 -5.29 1.62
N ARG A 50 0.77 -5.19 2.89
CA ARG A 50 0.09 -5.84 4.01
C ARG A 50 -0.68 -4.79 4.80
N LEU A 51 -1.96 -5.05 5.05
CA LEU A 51 -2.81 -4.19 5.85
C LEU A 51 -3.32 -4.99 7.06
N ASP A 52 -2.93 -4.56 8.26
CA ASP A 52 -3.31 -5.19 9.52
C ASP A 52 -4.66 -4.65 10.03
N ASP A 53 -5.33 -5.46 10.87
CA ASP A 53 -6.65 -5.16 11.45
C ASP A 53 -7.68 -4.71 10.43
N LEU A 54 -7.87 -5.48 9.35
CA LEU A 54 -8.80 -5.16 8.26
C LEU A 54 -10.22 -4.85 8.78
N ARG A 55 -10.78 -3.74 8.29
CA ARG A 55 -12.10 -3.21 8.64
C ARG A 55 -12.99 -3.14 7.39
N ALA A 56 -14.31 -3.08 7.58
CA ALA A 56 -15.24 -3.00 6.47
C ALA A 56 -14.96 -1.80 5.54
N GLU A 57 -14.47 -0.69 6.11
CA GLU A 57 -14.12 0.54 5.40
C GLU A 57 -12.88 0.37 4.49
N ASP A 58 -12.05 -0.65 4.73
CA ASP A 58 -10.88 -0.93 3.90
C ASP A 58 -11.23 -1.65 2.61
N GLU A 59 -12.46 -2.16 2.46
CA GLU A 59 -12.91 -2.77 1.20
C GLU A 59 -12.83 -1.76 0.05
N GLY A 60 -12.26 -2.19 -1.07
CA GLY A 60 -12.13 -1.37 -2.26
C GLY A 60 -10.95 -1.73 -3.17
N GLN A 61 -10.74 -0.91 -4.19
CA GLN A 61 -9.61 -1.03 -5.11
C GLN A 61 -8.42 -0.21 -4.66
N TYR A 62 -7.26 -0.85 -4.70
CA TYR A 62 -5.97 -0.25 -4.41
C TYR A 62 -5.10 -0.33 -5.65
N LYS A 63 -4.29 0.70 -5.88
CA LYS A 63 -3.31 0.74 -6.95
C LYS A 63 -1.91 0.94 -6.38
N CYS A 64 -0.97 0.18 -6.91
CA CYS A 64 0.45 0.41 -6.71
C CYS A 64 0.96 1.25 -7.88
N LYS A 65 1.62 2.36 -7.56
CA LYS A 65 2.37 3.17 -8.51
C LYS A 65 3.84 3.07 -8.15
N ASP A 66 4.61 2.40 -9.01
CA ASP A 66 6.07 2.50 -9.00
C ASP A 66 6.54 3.10 -10.33
N ARG A 67 7.84 3.43 -10.43
CA ARG A 67 8.41 4.04 -11.64
C ARG A 67 8.60 3.05 -12.81
N VAL A 68 8.33 1.75 -12.65
CA VAL A 68 8.77 0.68 -13.57
C VAL A 68 7.60 -0.13 -14.16
N ALA A 69 6.51 -0.32 -13.41
CA ALA A 69 5.32 -1.07 -13.75
C ALA A 69 4.07 -0.38 -13.13
N PRO A 70 3.49 0.62 -13.83
CA PRO A 70 2.59 1.60 -13.21
C PRO A 70 1.22 1.09 -12.71
N TYR A 71 0.85 -0.19 -12.86
CA TYR A 71 -0.54 -0.62 -12.63
C TYR A 71 -0.69 -2.04 -12.06
N LEU A 72 -0.23 -2.29 -10.84
CA LEU A 72 -0.82 -3.40 -10.05
C LEU A 72 -2.10 -2.89 -9.41
N ARG A 73 -3.24 -3.51 -9.72
CA ARG A 73 -4.53 -3.25 -9.06
C ARG A 73 -4.89 -4.44 -8.19
N LEU A 74 -5.18 -4.20 -6.93
CA LEU A 74 -5.65 -5.20 -5.98
C LEU A 74 -7.05 -4.82 -5.49
N TRP A 75 -7.91 -5.82 -5.33
CA TRP A 75 -9.19 -5.65 -4.65
C TRP A 75 -9.07 -6.23 -3.25
N VAL A 76 -9.26 -5.40 -2.23
CA VAL A 76 -9.32 -5.84 -0.83
C VAL A 76 -10.77 -6.15 -0.51
N LYS A 77 -11.05 -7.36 -0.02
CA LYS A 77 -12.35 -7.75 0.56
C LYS A 77 -12.15 -8.09 2.02
N THR A 78 -13.06 -7.63 2.86
CA THR A 78 -13.20 -8.17 4.20
C THR A 78 -14.15 -9.37 4.16
N SER A 79 -13.87 -10.40 4.96
CA SER A 79 -14.80 -11.51 5.14
C SER A 79 -15.59 -11.25 6.41
N LEU A 80 -16.92 -11.13 6.29
CA LEU A 80 -17.85 -11.06 7.42
C LEU A 80 -18.01 -12.45 8.06
#